data_AF-A0A401JAY0-F1
#
_entry.id   AF-A0A401JAY0-F1
#
_cell.length_a   1.000
_cell.length_b   1.000
_cell.length_c   1.000
_cell.angle_alpha   90.00
_cell.angle_beta   90.00
_cell.angle_gamma   90.00
#
_symmetry.space_group_name_H-M   'P 1'
#
loop_
_entity.id
_entity.type
_entity.pdbx_description
1 polymer ?
#
loop_
_entity_poly.entity_id
_entity_poly.type
_entity_poly.pdbx_seq_one_letter_code
_entity_poly.pdbx_strand_id
1 'polypeptide(L)'
;MGKRYDSILGTIGNTPVIRINKLGPKGVNLYVKVESFNPMGSVKDRLALGVIEDAERRGELKPGQTIVEATSGNTGIGLAMVCAQKGYPLVVTMAENFSVERRKLMRFLGARVVLTPAAQKGSGMVAKAEELARAHGWWQPRQFENPANAEIHARTTAVEILEDFADVSLDYWVTGFGTGGTLNGVSRVLKEKSPHTQIIVCEPDNSAMLASGIAQARHDDGSHRASHLRSRPHLMQGWSPDFIPRLVEQVTAASRIDDFVLIDGQDALRCARSLARQEGIFVGISAGATFSGALQVAQAAPQGANILCMLPDTGERYLSTPLFDDIAVEMTEEEIELSRSTPGFRFDVTPAAAPAPVETADALDEAATSEVDAILRDPDRPVVMFAYEWCEFCNAVRKVFSEYGIAYTSIDLDSVAYQQGDRGIKIFEVLKRRTGSFTLPQIFIGGDFEGGGTDVFDSLKSGRLHTRLQKHGGTIDPSVKTNPYERLPKWLHPR
;
A
#
# COMPACT_ATOMS: atom_id res chain seq x y z
N MET A 1 17.54 -15.03 -19.99
CA MET A 1 16.58 -16.10 -19.61
C MET A 1 16.17 -15.86 -18.17
N GLY A 2 14.88 -15.93 -17.83
CA GLY A 2 14.43 -15.73 -16.44
C GLY A 2 14.95 -16.82 -15.51
N LYS A 3 15.38 -16.45 -14.30
CA LYS A 3 15.75 -17.38 -13.22
C LYS A 3 14.47 -17.95 -12.59
N ARG A 4 14.38 -19.28 -12.42
CA ARG A 4 13.32 -19.91 -11.63
C ARG A 4 13.73 -19.88 -10.15
N TYR A 5 12.77 -19.62 -9.27
CA TYR A 5 12.97 -19.55 -7.82
C TYR A 5 12.06 -20.56 -7.12
N ASP A 6 12.56 -21.21 -6.07
CA ASP A 6 11.79 -22.19 -5.28
C ASP A 6 10.79 -21.52 -4.32
N SER A 7 11.04 -20.27 -3.95
CA SER A 7 10.13 -19.47 -3.13
C SER A 7 10.29 -17.97 -3.40
N ILE A 8 9.31 -17.19 -2.95
CA ILE A 8 9.35 -15.73 -3.01
C ILE A 8 10.56 -15.14 -2.25
N LEU A 9 11.05 -15.85 -1.23
CA LEU A 9 12.21 -15.39 -0.45
C LEU A 9 13.49 -15.35 -1.28
N GLY A 10 13.58 -16.19 -2.33
CA GLY A 10 14.70 -16.22 -3.26
C GLY A 10 14.81 -14.96 -4.13
N THR A 11 13.77 -14.12 -4.17
CA THR A 11 13.77 -12.85 -4.92
C THR A 11 14.14 -11.64 -4.07
N ILE A 12 14.49 -11.83 -2.79
CA ILE A 12 14.96 -10.76 -1.91
C ILE A 12 16.40 -10.40 -2.29
N GLY A 13 16.68 -9.11 -2.42
CA GLY A 13 17.97 -8.57 -2.84
C GLY A 13 18.17 -8.53 -4.36
N ASN A 14 19.43 -8.36 -4.80
CA ASN A 14 19.78 -8.09 -6.20
C ASN A 14 18.96 -6.94 -6.80
N THR A 15 18.79 -5.87 -6.03
CA THR A 15 17.99 -4.70 -6.42
C THR A 15 18.79 -3.82 -7.39
N PRO A 16 18.13 -3.21 -8.38
CA PRO A 16 18.83 -2.48 -9.42
C PRO A 16 19.45 -1.19 -8.89
N VAL A 17 20.64 -0.89 -9.41
CA VAL A 17 21.21 0.46 -9.41
C VAL A 17 20.84 1.15 -10.72
N ILE A 18 20.24 2.33 -10.63
CA ILE A 18 19.71 3.08 -11.77
C ILE A 18 20.37 4.45 -11.83
N ARG A 19 20.83 4.86 -13.03
CA ARG A 19 21.35 6.21 -13.27
C ARG A 19 20.23 7.23 -13.34
N ILE A 20 20.42 8.37 -12.71
CA ILE A 20 19.55 9.55 -12.76
C ILE A 20 19.97 10.43 -13.93
N ASN A 21 19.03 10.75 -14.83
CA ASN A 21 19.35 11.39 -16.11
C ASN A 21 18.90 12.86 -16.20
N LYS A 22 17.85 13.25 -15.49
CA LYS A 22 17.24 14.58 -15.57
C LYS A 22 17.42 15.40 -14.30
N LEU A 23 17.36 14.77 -13.12
CA LEU A 23 17.36 15.47 -11.83
C LEU A 23 18.74 15.78 -11.26
N GLY A 24 19.80 15.10 -11.75
CA GLY A 24 21.17 15.30 -11.25
C GLY A 24 21.85 16.54 -11.85
N PRO A 25 22.79 17.18 -11.11
CA PRO A 25 23.60 18.25 -11.68
C PRO A 25 24.48 17.73 -12.82
N LYS A 26 24.80 18.60 -13.78
CA LYS A 26 25.68 18.24 -14.90
C LYS A 26 27.09 17.99 -14.39
N GLY A 27 27.77 17.02 -15.02
CA GLY A 27 29.20 16.79 -14.78
C GLY A 27 29.51 15.74 -13.73
N VAL A 28 28.51 15.14 -13.08
CA VAL A 28 28.68 14.01 -12.15
C VAL A 28 27.76 12.85 -12.56
N ASN A 29 28.02 11.67 -12.03
CA ASN A 29 27.19 10.48 -12.24
C ASN A 29 26.43 10.16 -10.95
N LEU A 30 25.13 10.44 -10.95
CA LEU A 30 24.25 10.14 -9.83
C LEU A 30 23.45 8.87 -10.10
N TYR A 31 23.52 7.93 -9.16
CA TYR A 31 22.85 6.65 -9.19
C TYR A 31 21.98 6.46 -7.94
N VAL A 32 20.99 5.59 -8.07
CA VAL A 32 20.09 5.20 -6.99
C VAL A 32 19.97 3.68 -6.89
N LYS A 33 20.06 3.12 -5.67
CA LYS A 33 19.76 1.69 -5.44
C LYS A 33 18.30 1.56 -5.01
N VAL A 34 17.48 0.95 -5.86
CA VAL A 34 16.02 0.98 -5.73
C VAL A 34 15.52 -0.25 -4.99
N GLU A 35 15.41 -0.15 -3.66
CA GLU A 35 15.04 -1.28 -2.81
C GLU A 35 13.55 -1.64 -2.87
N SER A 36 12.73 -0.88 -3.63
CA SER A 36 11.34 -1.25 -3.93
C SER A 36 11.21 -2.47 -4.84
N PHE A 37 12.31 -2.97 -5.42
CA PHE A 37 12.34 -4.23 -6.18
C PHE A 37 12.38 -5.48 -5.31
N ASN A 38 12.58 -5.35 -3.99
CA ASN A 38 12.30 -6.45 -3.08
C ASN A 38 10.80 -6.82 -3.13
N PRO A 39 10.41 -8.07 -2.88
CA PRO A 39 9.05 -8.57 -3.11
C PRO A 39 7.96 -7.82 -2.34
N MET A 40 8.25 -7.28 -1.15
CA MET A 40 7.32 -6.43 -0.38
C MET A 40 7.64 -4.93 -0.48
N GLY A 41 8.42 -4.54 -1.48
CA GLY A 41 8.63 -3.16 -1.86
C GLY A 41 9.54 -2.36 -0.94
N SER A 42 10.42 -3.01 -0.16
CA SER A 42 11.37 -2.27 0.68
C SER A 42 12.65 -3.03 1.05
N VAL A 43 13.66 -2.28 1.46
CA VAL A 43 14.94 -2.76 2.00
C VAL A 43 14.81 -3.68 3.22
N LYS A 44 13.66 -3.64 3.91
CA LYS A 44 13.46 -4.40 5.16
C LYS A 44 13.16 -5.88 4.92
N ASP A 45 12.93 -6.29 3.69
CA ASP A 45 12.79 -7.70 3.32
C ASP A 45 14.11 -8.44 3.56
N ARG A 46 15.24 -7.77 3.29
CA ARG A 46 16.59 -8.27 3.60
C ARG A 46 16.73 -8.52 5.09
N LEU A 47 16.42 -7.52 5.92
CA LEU A 47 16.45 -7.65 7.38
C LEU A 47 15.60 -8.83 7.83
N ALA A 48 14.33 -8.89 7.41
CA ALA A 48 13.38 -9.90 7.82
C ALA A 48 13.87 -11.33 7.51
N LEU A 49 14.38 -11.56 6.30
CA LEU A 49 14.97 -12.84 5.92
C LEU A 49 16.21 -13.15 6.76
N GLY A 50 17.13 -12.18 6.84
CA GLY A 50 18.43 -12.36 7.48
C GLY A 50 18.34 -12.70 8.97
N VAL A 51 17.46 -12.03 9.73
CA VAL A 51 17.31 -12.29 11.17
C VAL A 51 16.60 -13.61 11.46
N ILE A 52 15.63 -14.01 10.62
CA ILE A 52 14.91 -15.29 10.79
C ILE A 52 15.84 -16.46 10.43
N GLU A 53 16.55 -16.40 9.31
CA GLU A 53 17.49 -17.46 8.91
C GLU A 53 18.65 -17.61 9.90
N ASP A 54 19.14 -16.52 10.49
CA ASP A 54 20.15 -16.59 11.56
C ASP A 54 19.62 -17.31 12.80
N ALA A 55 18.40 -16.95 13.24
CA ALA A 55 17.77 -17.56 14.42
C ALA A 55 17.44 -19.04 14.20
N GLU A 56 16.97 -19.42 13.01
CA GLU A 56 16.78 -20.82 12.60
C GLU A 56 18.11 -21.60 12.67
N ARG A 57 19.17 -21.06 12.05
CA ARG A 57 20.50 -21.69 12.04
C ARG A 57 21.08 -21.87 13.45
N ARG A 58 20.83 -20.91 14.35
CA ARG A 58 21.29 -20.95 15.75
C ARG A 58 20.38 -21.80 16.65
N GLY A 59 19.25 -22.28 16.15
CA GLY A 59 18.27 -23.04 16.92
C GLY A 59 17.49 -22.21 17.95
N GLU A 60 17.55 -20.88 17.86
CA GLU A 60 16.82 -19.96 18.76
C GLU A 60 15.33 -19.87 18.40
N LEU A 61 15.01 -19.99 17.10
CA LEU A 61 13.66 -19.97 16.57
C LEU A 61 13.25 -21.38 16.14
N LYS A 62 12.23 -21.94 16.82
CA LYS A 62 11.71 -23.29 16.53
C LYS A 62 10.56 -23.24 15.53
N PRO A 63 10.36 -24.25 14.67
CA PRO A 63 9.23 -24.30 13.73
C PRO A 63 7.88 -24.01 14.42
N GLY A 64 7.09 -23.10 13.85
CA GLY A 64 5.79 -22.69 14.39
C GLY A 64 5.83 -21.77 15.62
N GLN A 65 7.01 -21.41 16.15
CA GLN A 65 7.13 -20.46 17.24
C GLN A 65 6.71 -19.06 16.80
N THR A 66 5.93 -18.37 17.64
CA THR A 66 5.48 -17.00 17.34
C THR A 66 6.65 -16.02 17.39
N ILE A 67 6.68 -15.14 16.39
CA ILE A 67 7.57 -13.99 16.31
C ILE A 67 6.80 -12.74 16.75
N VAL A 68 7.42 -11.89 17.55
CA VAL A 68 6.89 -10.57 17.92
C VAL A 68 7.92 -9.49 17.63
N GLU A 69 7.54 -8.36 17.01
CA GLU A 69 8.46 -7.26 16.74
C GLU A 69 7.76 -5.90 16.78
N ALA A 70 8.51 -4.89 17.22
CA ALA A 70 8.11 -3.48 17.19
C ALA A 70 8.61 -2.81 15.91
N THR A 71 7.74 -2.17 15.12
CA THR A 71 8.17 -1.53 13.87
C THR A 71 7.28 -0.36 13.44
N SER A 72 7.88 0.57 12.71
CA SER A 72 7.19 1.65 11.99
C SER A 72 6.52 1.20 10.68
N GLY A 73 6.75 -0.05 10.23
CA GLY A 73 5.98 -0.65 9.14
C GLY A 73 6.77 -1.63 8.28
N ASN A 74 7.80 -1.16 7.57
CA ASN A 74 8.46 -1.97 6.54
C ASN A 74 9.05 -3.27 7.09
N THR A 75 9.65 -3.25 8.29
CA THR A 75 10.12 -4.47 8.95
C THR A 75 8.97 -5.44 9.25
N GLY A 76 7.83 -4.94 9.73
CA GLY A 76 6.66 -5.76 10.02
C GLY A 76 6.09 -6.42 8.75
N ILE A 77 6.15 -5.74 7.62
CA ILE A 77 5.68 -6.26 6.33
C ILE A 77 6.67 -7.29 5.77
N GLY A 78 7.97 -7.01 5.78
CA GLY A 78 8.99 -7.98 5.39
C GLY A 78 8.92 -9.24 6.26
N LEU A 79 8.78 -9.07 7.58
CA LEU A 79 8.57 -10.19 8.51
C LEU A 79 7.28 -10.94 8.19
N ALA A 80 6.18 -10.26 7.89
CA ALA A 80 4.91 -10.92 7.59
C ALA A 80 5.02 -11.84 6.36
N MET A 81 5.70 -11.39 5.30
CA MET A 81 5.97 -12.24 4.14
C MET A 81 6.85 -13.44 4.50
N VAL A 82 7.97 -13.22 5.20
CA VAL A 82 8.89 -14.31 5.57
C VAL A 82 8.20 -15.32 6.48
N CYS A 83 7.41 -14.84 7.44
CA CYS A 83 6.61 -15.65 8.36
C CYS A 83 5.54 -16.46 7.63
N ALA A 84 4.82 -15.84 6.68
CA ALA A 84 3.82 -16.53 5.88
C ALA A 84 4.44 -17.65 5.02
N GLN A 85 5.62 -17.42 4.44
CA GLN A 85 6.31 -18.44 3.65
C GLN A 85 6.90 -19.56 4.50
N LYS A 86 7.48 -19.24 5.66
CA LYS A 86 8.17 -20.21 6.54
C LYS A 86 7.25 -20.86 7.58
N GLY A 87 6.00 -20.42 7.71
CA GLY A 87 5.02 -20.98 8.65
C GLY A 87 5.14 -20.49 10.09
N TYR A 88 5.58 -19.23 10.30
CA TYR A 88 5.65 -18.61 11.63
C TYR A 88 4.42 -17.71 11.88
N PRO A 89 3.78 -17.77 13.07
CA PRO A 89 2.85 -16.74 13.48
C PRO A 89 3.59 -15.43 13.77
N LEU A 90 3.05 -14.29 13.31
CA LEU A 90 3.65 -12.97 13.54
C LEU A 90 2.70 -12.05 14.29
N VAL A 91 3.24 -11.37 15.30
CA VAL A 91 2.61 -10.23 15.99
C VAL A 91 3.48 -9.00 15.84
N VAL A 92 2.91 -7.90 15.35
CA VAL A 92 3.61 -6.62 15.18
C VAL A 92 3.01 -5.59 16.13
N THR A 93 3.86 -4.91 16.91
CA THR A 93 3.48 -3.72 17.67
C THR A 93 3.82 -2.46 16.85
N MET A 94 2.86 -1.55 16.74
CA MET A 94 3.00 -0.34 15.91
C MET A 94 2.24 0.86 16.49
N ALA A 95 2.82 2.05 16.44
CA ALA A 95 2.13 3.26 16.87
C ALA A 95 0.97 3.62 15.91
N GLU A 96 -0.11 4.17 16.48
CA GLU A 96 -1.35 4.45 15.75
C GLU A 96 -1.31 5.63 14.76
N ASN A 97 -0.18 6.32 14.62
CA ASN A 97 -0.01 7.42 13.66
C ASN A 97 0.71 6.99 12.36
N PHE A 98 1.19 5.75 12.25
CA PHE A 98 1.73 5.23 10.99
C PHE A 98 0.62 4.91 9.97
N SER A 99 0.92 5.01 8.68
CA SER A 99 -0.03 4.89 7.57
C SER A 99 -0.97 3.68 7.64
N VAL A 100 -2.21 3.82 7.19
CA VAL A 100 -3.23 2.74 7.25
C VAL A 100 -2.91 1.57 6.33
N GLU A 101 -2.23 1.82 5.21
CA GLU A 101 -1.79 0.85 4.21
C GLU A 101 -0.90 -0.21 4.85
N ARG A 102 0.07 0.21 5.69
CA ARG A 102 0.96 -0.69 6.43
C ARG A 102 0.18 -1.68 7.30
N ARG A 103 -0.87 -1.23 7.99
CA ARG A 103 -1.73 -2.09 8.83
C ARG A 103 -2.49 -3.11 7.99
N LYS A 104 -3.07 -2.66 6.88
CA LYS A 104 -3.83 -3.52 5.96
C LYS A 104 -2.92 -4.58 5.35
N LEU A 105 -1.75 -4.20 4.84
CA LEU A 105 -0.78 -5.12 4.23
C LEU A 105 -0.30 -6.19 5.21
N MET A 106 0.07 -5.82 6.45
CA MET A 106 0.47 -6.81 7.45
C MET A 106 -0.64 -7.82 7.76
N ARG A 107 -1.88 -7.35 7.97
CA ARG A 107 -3.02 -8.23 8.24
C ARG A 107 -3.37 -9.12 7.06
N PHE A 108 -3.27 -8.58 5.85
CA PHE A 108 -3.49 -9.34 4.62
C PHE A 108 -2.50 -10.50 4.47
N LEU A 109 -1.25 -10.30 4.90
CA LEU A 109 -0.22 -11.35 4.95
C LEU A 109 -0.34 -12.29 6.17
N GLY A 110 -1.42 -12.18 6.96
CA GLY A 110 -1.68 -13.07 8.10
C GLY A 110 -1.06 -12.64 9.43
N ALA A 111 -0.38 -11.48 9.49
CA ALA A 111 0.16 -10.96 10.74
C ALA A 111 -0.92 -10.32 11.62
N ARG A 112 -0.74 -10.41 12.94
CA ARG A 112 -1.56 -9.65 13.91
C ARG A 112 -0.90 -8.31 14.17
N VAL A 113 -1.69 -7.23 14.22
CA VAL A 113 -1.19 -5.87 14.48
C VAL A 113 -1.80 -5.34 15.77
N VAL A 114 -0.94 -5.08 16.75
CA VAL A 114 -1.26 -4.47 18.06
C VAL A 114 -0.86 -3.00 18.03
N LEU A 115 -1.82 -2.10 18.16
CA LEU A 115 -1.54 -0.66 18.13
C LEU A 115 -1.12 -0.13 19.50
N THR A 116 -0.17 0.80 19.52
CA THR A 116 0.26 1.53 20.72
C THR A 116 -0.03 3.04 20.59
N PRO A 117 -0.24 3.77 21.70
CA PRO A 117 -0.49 5.22 21.65
C PRO A 117 0.68 5.98 21.02
N ALA A 118 0.39 6.92 20.12
CA ALA A 118 1.44 7.69 19.42
C ALA A 118 2.34 8.51 20.36
N ALA A 119 1.79 8.97 21.50
CA ALA A 119 2.53 9.69 22.53
C ALA A 119 3.69 8.90 23.14
N GLN A 120 3.66 7.55 23.05
CA GLN A 120 4.73 6.68 23.56
C GLN A 120 5.84 6.41 22.52
N LYS A 121 5.70 6.90 21.28
CA LYS A 121 6.75 6.89 20.24
C LYS A 121 7.33 5.49 19.94
N GLY A 122 8.58 5.45 19.47
CA GLY A 122 9.36 4.23 19.21
C GLY A 122 9.52 3.36 20.45
N SER A 123 9.94 3.98 21.54
CA SER A 123 10.14 3.36 22.85
C SER A 123 8.91 2.56 23.34
N GLY A 124 7.70 3.08 23.18
CA GLY A 124 6.46 2.37 23.57
C GLY A 124 6.17 1.12 22.76
N MET A 125 6.44 1.15 21.44
CA MET A 125 6.29 -0.03 20.59
C MET A 125 7.23 -1.16 21.04
N VAL A 126 8.49 -0.82 21.29
CA VAL A 126 9.54 -1.76 21.73
C VAL A 126 9.16 -2.38 23.08
N ALA A 127 8.82 -1.55 24.06
CA ALA A 127 8.42 -2.02 25.38
C ALA A 127 7.21 -2.98 25.31
N LYS A 128 6.22 -2.68 24.45
CA LYS A 128 5.06 -3.58 24.28
C LYS A 128 5.44 -4.91 23.63
N ALA A 129 6.35 -4.91 22.66
CA ALA A 129 6.82 -6.15 22.05
C ALA A 129 7.60 -7.02 23.06
N GLU A 130 8.44 -6.42 23.89
CA GLU A 130 9.17 -7.10 24.97
C GLU A 130 8.24 -7.68 26.05
N GLU A 131 7.20 -6.93 26.43
CA GLU A 131 6.16 -7.40 27.35
C GLU A 131 5.47 -8.66 26.80
N LEU A 132 5.04 -8.62 25.53
CA LEU A 132 4.42 -9.77 24.85
C LEU A 132 5.38 -10.96 24.70
N ALA A 133 6.65 -10.69 24.36
CA ALA A 133 7.68 -11.71 24.26
C ALA A 133 7.86 -12.45 25.59
N ARG A 134 7.98 -11.72 26.71
CA ARG A 134 8.11 -12.31 28.05
C ARG A 134 6.86 -13.05 28.49
N ALA A 135 5.69 -12.47 28.29
CA ALA A 135 4.43 -13.06 28.73
C ALA A 135 4.10 -14.39 28.03
N HIS A 136 4.54 -14.55 26.78
CA HIS A 136 4.18 -15.70 25.96
C HIS A 136 5.36 -16.59 25.53
N GLY A 137 6.60 -16.25 25.91
CA GLY A 137 7.79 -16.96 25.44
C GLY A 137 8.02 -16.85 23.93
N TRP A 138 7.55 -15.78 23.31
CA TRP A 138 7.71 -15.54 21.88
C TRP A 138 9.12 -15.05 21.55
N TRP A 139 9.58 -15.35 20.34
CA TRP A 139 10.89 -14.89 19.88
C TRP A 139 10.78 -13.48 19.30
N GLN A 140 11.80 -12.65 19.52
CA GLN A 140 11.84 -11.27 19.05
C GLN A 140 13.09 -11.06 18.19
N PRO A 141 12.96 -10.52 16.96
CA PRO A 141 14.11 -10.26 16.10
C PRO A 141 15.04 -9.17 16.64
N ARG A 142 14.51 -8.20 17.39
CA ARG A 142 15.24 -7.08 18.00
C ARG A 142 16.03 -6.27 16.98
N GLN A 143 15.32 -5.77 15.96
CA GLN A 143 15.92 -5.14 14.79
C GLN A 143 16.95 -4.02 15.05
N PHE A 144 16.92 -3.35 16.22
CA PHE A 144 17.82 -2.24 16.59
C PHE A 144 19.18 -2.68 17.15
N GLU A 145 19.33 -3.95 17.51
CA GLU A 145 20.55 -4.49 18.16
C GLU A 145 21.04 -5.82 17.57
N ASN A 146 20.16 -6.59 16.90
CA ASN A 146 20.52 -7.89 16.36
C ASN A 146 21.57 -7.76 15.23
N PRO A 147 22.79 -8.33 15.39
CA PRO A 147 23.86 -8.20 14.39
C PRO A 147 23.50 -8.84 13.05
N ALA A 148 22.57 -9.82 13.01
CA ALA A 148 22.12 -10.43 11.76
C ALA A 148 21.47 -9.42 10.79
N ASN A 149 20.93 -8.32 11.32
CA ASN A 149 20.44 -7.20 10.51
C ASN A 149 21.58 -6.50 9.75
N ALA A 150 22.72 -6.21 10.41
CA ALA A 150 23.87 -5.63 9.71
C ALA A 150 24.54 -6.68 8.80
N GLU A 151 24.59 -7.94 9.22
CA GLU A 151 25.25 -9.00 8.47
C GLU A 151 24.57 -9.31 7.13
N ILE A 152 23.23 -9.30 7.06
CA ILE A 152 22.56 -9.49 5.77
C ILE A 152 22.94 -8.39 4.77
N HIS A 153 23.07 -7.14 5.23
CA HIS A 153 23.49 -6.04 4.36
C HIS A 153 24.96 -6.12 3.96
N ALA A 154 25.83 -6.61 4.85
CA ALA A 154 27.24 -6.86 4.52
C ALA A 154 27.40 -7.94 3.44
N ARG A 155 26.64 -9.04 3.54
CA ARG A 155 26.74 -10.18 2.60
C ARG A 155 25.89 -10.04 1.33
N THR A 156 24.99 -9.06 1.25
CA THR A 156 24.14 -8.81 0.07
C THR A 156 24.29 -7.39 -0.44
N THR A 157 23.65 -6.41 0.20
CA THR A 157 23.59 -5.02 -0.27
C THR A 157 24.97 -4.43 -0.58
N ALA A 158 25.96 -4.66 0.28
CA ALA A 158 27.31 -4.16 0.06
C ALA A 158 28.02 -4.84 -1.11
N VAL A 159 27.85 -6.17 -1.23
CA VAL A 159 28.40 -6.96 -2.34
C VAL A 159 27.80 -6.51 -3.65
N GLU A 160 26.48 -6.36 -3.71
CA GLU A 160 25.78 -5.85 -4.89
C GLU A 160 26.29 -4.46 -5.28
N ILE A 161 26.49 -3.54 -4.32
CA ILE A 161 27.06 -2.21 -4.60
C ILE A 161 28.48 -2.31 -5.16
N LEU A 162 29.33 -3.16 -4.59
CA LEU A 162 30.70 -3.34 -5.08
C LEU A 162 30.72 -3.92 -6.50
N GLU A 163 29.84 -4.87 -6.80
CA GLU A 163 29.70 -5.48 -8.12
C GLU A 163 29.17 -4.46 -9.15
N ASP A 164 28.14 -3.67 -8.78
CA ASP A 164 27.52 -2.66 -9.64
C ASP A 164 28.48 -1.51 -10.02
N PHE A 165 29.56 -1.30 -9.25
CA PHE A 165 30.55 -0.22 -9.45
C PHE A 165 31.97 -0.74 -9.73
N ALA A 166 32.12 -2.03 -10.03
CA ALA A 166 33.44 -2.66 -10.21
C ALA A 166 34.27 -2.05 -11.36
N ASP A 167 33.62 -1.45 -12.36
CA ASP A 167 34.23 -0.87 -13.55
C ASP A 167 34.44 0.66 -13.48
N VAL A 168 33.66 1.38 -12.68
CA VAL A 168 33.69 2.85 -12.60
C VAL A 168 34.15 3.41 -11.25
N SER A 169 34.23 2.59 -10.20
CA SER A 169 34.51 3.01 -8.81
C SER A 169 33.43 3.94 -8.20
N LEU A 170 33.19 3.83 -6.90
CA LEU A 170 32.21 4.64 -6.17
C LEU A 170 32.91 5.68 -5.29
N ASP A 171 32.58 6.96 -5.47
CA ASP A 171 33.17 8.06 -4.68
C ASP A 171 32.35 8.38 -3.44
N TYR A 172 31.02 8.38 -3.55
CA TYR A 172 30.13 8.74 -2.44
C TYR A 172 28.97 7.75 -2.33
N TRP A 173 28.74 7.25 -1.11
CA TRP A 173 27.57 6.47 -0.76
C TRP A 173 26.71 7.23 0.26
N VAL A 174 25.47 7.54 -0.13
CA VAL A 174 24.54 8.39 0.62
C VAL A 174 23.38 7.56 1.15
N THR A 175 23.17 7.57 2.46
CA THR A 175 22.07 6.84 3.11
C THR A 175 21.58 7.57 4.35
N GLY A 176 20.35 7.32 4.78
CA GLY A 176 19.94 7.62 6.16
C GLY A 176 20.07 6.39 7.07
N PHE A 177 19.46 6.45 8.24
CA PHE A 177 19.37 5.31 9.15
C PHE A 177 18.01 5.21 9.84
N GLY A 178 17.59 3.99 10.12
CA GLY A 178 16.48 3.68 11.04
C GLY A 178 16.99 2.75 12.14
N THR A 179 17.09 1.46 11.83
CA THR A 179 17.70 0.47 12.74
C THR A 179 19.22 0.51 12.77
N GLY A 180 19.85 1.04 11.72
CA GLY A 180 21.30 1.03 11.53
C GLY A 180 21.83 -0.18 10.76
N GLY A 181 21.02 -1.20 10.46
CA GLY A 181 21.49 -2.40 9.76
C GLY A 181 22.13 -2.11 8.40
N THR A 182 21.44 -1.35 7.54
CA THR A 182 21.96 -0.98 6.22
C THR A 182 23.24 -0.16 6.33
N LEU A 183 23.22 0.92 7.13
CA LEU A 183 24.39 1.76 7.37
C LEU A 183 25.58 0.96 7.90
N ASN A 184 25.37 0.12 8.93
CA ASN A 184 26.45 -0.64 9.55
C ASN A 184 27.03 -1.71 8.64
N GLY A 185 26.17 -2.55 8.05
CA GLY A 185 26.60 -3.63 7.16
C GLY A 185 27.36 -3.14 5.94
N VAL A 186 26.81 -2.15 5.24
CA VAL A 186 27.42 -1.61 4.02
C VAL A 186 28.66 -0.79 4.33
N SER A 187 28.63 0.10 5.34
CA SER A 187 29.80 0.91 5.68
C SER A 187 31.02 0.08 6.07
N ARG A 188 30.81 -1.02 6.81
CA ARG A 188 31.89 -1.94 7.20
C ARG A 188 32.58 -2.52 5.98
N VAL A 189 31.81 -3.02 5.01
CA VAL A 189 32.36 -3.66 3.80
C VAL A 189 32.96 -2.62 2.86
N LEU A 190 32.34 -1.45 2.68
CA LEU A 190 32.91 -0.38 1.87
C LEU A 190 34.23 0.13 2.44
N LYS A 191 34.33 0.37 3.75
CA LYS A 191 35.61 0.78 4.36
C LYS A 191 36.71 -0.30 4.25
N GLU A 192 36.35 -1.57 4.12
CA GLU A 192 37.31 -2.66 3.89
C GLU A 192 37.72 -2.80 2.42
N LYS A 193 36.77 -2.74 1.48
CA LYS A 193 36.97 -3.10 0.07
C LYS A 193 37.05 -1.92 -0.89
N SER A 194 36.53 -0.77 -0.50
CA SER A 194 36.47 0.49 -1.25
C SER A 194 36.73 1.68 -0.32
N PRO A 195 37.92 1.74 0.33
CA PRO A 195 38.18 2.66 1.44
C PRO A 195 38.13 4.15 1.06
N HIS A 196 38.26 4.48 -0.22
CA HIS A 196 38.12 5.85 -0.72
C HIS A 196 36.67 6.33 -0.76
N THR A 197 35.69 5.42 -0.82
CA THR A 197 34.27 5.77 -0.83
C THR A 197 33.90 6.51 0.44
N GLN A 198 33.40 7.73 0.26
CA GLN A 198 32.89 8.57 1.33
C GLN A 198 31.47 8.13 1.71
N ILE A 199 31.24 7.96 3.00
CA ILE A 199 29.99 7.51 3.60
C ILE A 199 29.29 8.73 4.19
N ILE A 200 28.22 9.13 3.53
CA ILE A 200 27.44 10.32 3.85
C ILE A 200 26.13 9.90 4.50
N VAL A 201 25.88 10.37 5.73
CA VAL A 201 24.66 10.04 6.48
C VAL A 201 23.69 11.21 6.49
N CYS A 202 22.49 10.97 5.96
CA CYS A 202 21.40 11.92 6.02
C CYS A 202 20.62 11.82 7.33
N GLU A 203 20.30 12.96 7.94
CA GLU A 203 19.42 13.06 9.11
C GLU A 203 18.34 14.13 8.90
N PRO A 204 17.16 14.02 9.56
CA PRO A 204 16.24 15.14 9.64
C PRO A 204 16.93 16.35 10.28
N ASP A 205 16.79 17.53 9.67
CA ASP A 205 17.37 18.78 10.19
C ASP A 205 16.94 19.11 11.64
N ASN A 206 15.66 18.85 11.94
CA ASN A 206 15.05 19.05 13.23
C ASN A 206 15.35 17.92 14.23
N SER A 207 15.94 16.81 13.78
CA SER A 207 16.22 15.61 14.58
C SER A 207 17.61 15.02 14.30
N ALA A 208 18.61 15.87 14.13
CA ALA A 208 20.01 15.50 13.96
C ALA A 208 20.58 14.86 15.24
N MET A 209 20.59 13.54 15.32
CA MET A 209 21.00 12.78 16.50
C MET A 209 22.49 12.46 16.46
N LEU A 210 22.99 11.96 15.33
CA LEU A 210 24.40 11.61 15.17
C LEU A 210 25.26 12.85 14.98
N ALA A 211 24.86 13.76 14.08
CA ALA A 211 25.59 14.99 13.78
C ALA A 211 25.73 15.93 14.99
N SER A 212 24.86 15.80 16.01
CA SER A 212 24.99 16.58 17.24
C SER A 212 26.16 16.19 18.13
N GLY A 213 26.76 15.00 17.93
CA GLY A 213 27.82 14.46 18.80
C GLY A 213 27.37 14.10 20.22
N ILE A 214 26.07 14.15 20.51
CA ILE A 214 25.53 13.80 21.83
C ILE A 214 25.34 12.29 21.91
N ALA A 215 25.89 11.67 22.96
CA ALA A 215 25.74 10.23 23.18
C ALA A 215 24.31 9.88 23.64
N GLN A 216 23.84 8.69 23.25
CA GLN A 216 22.59 8.15 23.74
C GLN A 216 22.72 7.77 25.22
N ALA A 217 21.82 8.29 26.06
CA ALA A 217 21.74 7.85 27.45
C ALA A 217 21.26 6.40 27.51
N ARG A 218 22.01 5.54 28.21
CA ARG A 218 21.73 4.11 28.40
C ARG A 218 21.67 3.73 29.88
N HIS A 219 21.00 2.63 30.15
CA HIS A 219 21.11 1.87 31.41
C HIS A 219 22.37 0.99 31.39
N ASP A 220 22.69 0.39 32.55
CA ASP A 220 23.85 -0.50 32.69
C ASP A 220 23.73 -1.77 31.84
N ASP A 221 22.50 -2.23 31.56
CA ASP A 221 22.23 -3.33 30.62
C ASP A 221 22.36 -2.90 29.14
N GLY A 222 22.60 -1.62 28.90
CA GLY A 222 22.76 -0.97 27.61
C GLY A 222 21.45 -0.75 26.82
N SER A 223 20.28 -0.96 27.43
CA SER A 223 19.01 -0.45 26.89
C SER A 223 19.00 1.09 26.94
N HIS A 224 18.26 1.76 26.05
CA HIS A 224 18.20 3.23 26.06
C HIS A 224 17.36 3.71 27.24
N ARG A 225 17.87 4.69 27.99
CA ARG A 225 17.25 5.18 29.22
C ARG A 225 16.16 6.23 29.01
N ALA A 226 16.28 6.98 27.93
CA ALA A 226 15.35 8.04 27.56
C ALA A 226 15.44 8.29 26.05
N SER A 227 14.46 9.01 25.50
CA SER A 227 14.59 9.54 24.14
C SER A 227 15.84 10.43 24.04
N HIS A 228 16.52 10.40 22.90
CA HIS A 228 17.65 11.26 22.61
C HIS A 228 17.26 12.74 22.67
N LEU A 229 18.14 13.60 23.20
CA LEU A 229 17.86 15.02 23.42
C LEU A 229 17.48 15.78 22.14
N ARG A 230 18.08 15.36 21.02
CA ARG A 230 17.81 15.91 19.68
C ARG A 230 16.64 15.26 18.96
N SER A 231 16.05 14.19 19.49
CA SER A 231 14.94 13.53 18.81
C SER A 231 13.72 14.45 18.74
N ARG A 232 13.18 14.67 17.55
CA ARG A 232 11.93 15.38 17.29
C ARG A 232 11.10 14.61 16.26
N PRO A 233 9.75 14.67 16.31
CA PRO A 233 8.93 14.12 15.23
C PRO A 233 9.29 14.74 13.87
N HIS A 234 9.29 13.92 12.82
CA HIS A 234 9.64 14.32 11.45
C HIS A 234 8.88 13.51 10.40
N LEU A 235 8.94 13.94 9.13
CA LEU A 235 8.17 13.34 8.03
C LEU A 235 8.76 12.04 7.48
N MET A 236 10.08 11.82 7.62
CA MET A 236 10.82 10.69 7.05
C MET A 236 10.52 9.36 7.76
N GLN A 237 9.30 8.84 7.62
CA GLN A 237 8.88 7.58 8.24
C GLN A 237 9.86 6.46 7.91
N GLY A 238 10.34 5.76 8.94
CA GLY A 238 11.33 4.69 8.83
C GLY A 238 12.75 5.10 9.22
N TRP A 239 13.03 6.39 9.38
CA TRP A 239 14.30 6.91 9.89
C TRP A 239 14.26 7.26 11.38
N SER A 240 15.46 7.46 11.94
CA SER A 240 15.74 8.18 13.18
C SER A 240 14.72 7.92 14.29
N PRO A 241 14.71 6.71 14.89
CA PRO A 241 13.88 6.44 16.06
C PRO A 241 14.22 7.42 17.19
N ASP A 242 13.43 7.42 18.27
CA ASP A 242 13.64 8.37 19.35
C ASP A 242 14.90 8.13 20.20
N PHE A 243 15.76 7.18 19.81
CA PHE A 243 17.03 6.83 20.44
C PHE A 243 18.06 6.43 19.36
N ILE A 244 19.37 6.49 19.66
CA ILE A 244 20.38 5.96 18.73
C ILE A 244 20.42 4.42 18.85
N PRO A 245 20.18 3.63 17.79
CA PRO A 245 20.26 2.18 17.85
C PRO A 245 21.69 1.68 18.11
N ARG A 246 21.85 0.52 18.76
CA ARG A 246 23.18 -0.08 19.00
C ARG A 246 23.94 -0.35 17.70
N LEU A 247 23.23 -0.77 16.64
CA LEU A 247 23.86 -1.00 15.35
C LEU A 247 24.42 0.29 14.74
N VAL A 248 23.85 1.47 15.04
CA VAL A 248 24.36 2.77 14.59
C VAL A 248 25.54 3.22 15.45
N GLU A 249 25.49 3.00 16.77
CA GLU A 249 26.62 3.29 17.65
C GLU A 249 27.90 2.55 17.27
N GLN A 250 27.79 1.31 16.77
CA GLN A 250 28.93 0.56 16.24
C GLN A 250 29.57 1.23 15.02
N VAL A 251 28.81 2.03 14.28
CA VAL A 251 29.31 2.79 13.11
C VAL A 251 30.05 4.02 13.58
N THR A 252 29.47 4.78 14.52
CA THR A 252 30.09 5.99 15.07
C THR A 252 31.33 5.66 15.91
N ALA A 253 31.28 4.63 16.75
CA ALA A 253 32.43 4.18 17.55
C ALA A 253 33.62 3.70 16.71
N ALA A 254 33.35 3.24 15.49
CA ALA A 254 34.36 2.82 14.53
C ALA A 254 34.70 3.92 13.50
N SER A 255 34.19 5.14 13.68
CA SER A 255 34.43 6.30 12.80
C SER A 255 34.22 6.00 11.31
N ARG A 256 33.15 5.27 10.96
CA ARG A 256 32.85 4.89 9.57
C ARG A 256 31.96 5.89 8.82
N ILE A 257 31.65 7.04 9.40
CA ILE A 257 30.86 8.11 8.76
C ILE A 257 31.83 9.25 8.45
N ASP A 258 31.87 9.69 7.19
CA ASP A 258 32.77 10.76 6.76
C ASP A 258 32.10 12.13 6.85
N ASP A 259 30.79 12.22 6.58
CA ASP A 259 30.03 13.47 6.72
C ASP A 259 28.53 13.26 6.98
N PHE A 260 27.85 14.32 7.40
CA PHE A 260 26.41 14.37 7.62
C PHE A 260 25.74 15.40 6.72
N VAL A 261 24.55 15.07 6.22
CA VAL A 261 23.70 16.04 5.50
C VAL A 261 22.34 16.14 6.20
N LEU A 262 21.97 17.35 6.61
CA LEU A 262 20.70 17.62 7.24
C LEU A 262 19.61 17.88 6.19
N ILE A 263 18.47 17.23 6.34
CA ILE A 263 17.40 17.23 5.34
C ILE A 263 16.12 17.81 5.92
N ASP A 264 15.61 18.85 5.26
CA ASP A 264 14.26 19.37 5.47
C ASP A 264 13.24 18.33 4.96
N GLY A 265 12.20 18.07 5.75
CA GLY A 265 11.10 17.20 5.37
C GLY A 265 10.39 17.62 4.07
N GLN A 266 10.28 18.93 3.78
CA GLN A 266 9.70 19.42 2.53
C GLN A 266 10.55 19.08 1.31
N ASP A 267 11.88 19.16 1.47
CA ASP A 267 12.81 18.74 0.43
C ASP A 267 12.71 17.25 0.14
N ALA A 268 12.52 16.42 1.17
CA ALA A 268 12.27 15.00 1.02
C ALA A 268 10.99 14.72 0.21
N LEU A 269 9.88 15.40 0.52
CA LEU A 269 8.62 15.27 -0.22
C LEU A 269 8.76 15.73 -1.68
N ARG A 270 9.39 16.89 -1.92
CA ARG A 270 9.65 17.43 -3.27
C ARG A 270 10.50 16.47 -4.10
N CYS A 271 11.56 15.91 -3.51
CA CYS A 271 12.46 14.99 -4.19
C CYS A 271 11.77 13.67 -4.55
N ALA A 272 10.98 13.09 -3.64
CA ALA A 272 10.19 11.89 -3.94
C ALA A 272 9.20 12.13 -5.10
N ARG A 273 8.49 13.27 -5.11
CA ARG A 273 7.59 13.66 -6.21
C ARG A 273 8.34 13.89 -7.53
N SER A 274 9.54 14.49 -7.46
CA SER A 274 10.36 14.76 -8.65
C SER A 274 10.89 13.46 -9.26
N LEU A 275 11.36 12.52 -8.45
CA LEU A 275 11.75 11.18 -8.91
C LEU A 275 10.62 10.49 -9.67
N ALA A 276 9.39 10.52 -9.13
CA ALA A 276 8.24 9.92 -9.78
C ALA A 276 7.87 10.62 -11.09
N ARG A 277 7.78 11.94 -11.11
CA ARG A 277 7.29 12.72 -12.26
C ARG A 277 8.32 12.90 -13.37
N GLN A 278 9.62 12.86 -13.07
CA GLN A 278 10.67 13.20 -14.02
C GLN A 278 11.52 11.98 -14.42
N GLU A 279 11.82 11.08 -13.48
CA GLU A 279 12.59 9.85 -13.72
C GLU A 279 11.72 8.59 -13.82
N GLY A 280 10.43 8.68 -13.46
CA GLY A 280 9.52 7.52 -13.41
C GLY A 280 9.79 6.57 -12.24
N ILE A 281 10.50 7.03 -11.20
CA ILE A 281 10.88 6.21 -10.04
C ILE A 281 9.95 6.52 -8.86
N PHE A 282 9.03 5.61 -8.55
CA PHE A 282 7.99 5.81 -7.54
C PHE A 282 8.41 5.30 -6.15
N VAL A 283 8.67 6.21 -5.21
CA VAL A 283 9.34 5.91 -3.93
C VAL A 283 8.77 6.68 -2.74
N GLY A 284 9.10 6.21 -1.53
CA GLY A 284 8.69 6.82 -0.28
C GLY A 284 9.45 8.09 0.13
N ILE A 285 9.03 8.67 1.26
CA ILE A 285 9.60 9.93 1.79
C ILE A 285 11.09 9.78 2.13
N SER A 286 11.49 8.65 2.71
CA SER A 286 12.90 8.40 3.09
C SER A 286 13.83 8.29 1.88
N ALA A 287 13.32 7.82 0.75
CA ALA A 287 14.03 7.80 -0.52
C ALA A 287 14.23 9.24 -1.04
N GLY A 288 13.18 10.06 -1.02
CA GLY A 288 13.28 11.48 -1.33
C GLY A 288 14.31 12.21 -0.44
N ALA A 289 14.41 11.84 0.84
CA ALA A 289 15.40 12.41 1.75
C ALA A 289 16.84 12.03 1.39
N THR A 290 17.14 10.75 1.13
CA THR A 290 18.49 10.37 0.64
C THR A 290 18.83 11.03 -0.69
N PHE A 291 17.83 11.18 -1.58
CA PHE A 291 18.04 11.78 -2.88
C PHE A 291 18.32 13.28 -2.77
N SER A 292 17.61 13.99 -1.88
CA SER A 292 17.93 15.38 -1.53
C SER A 292 19.37 15.51 -1.03
N GLY A 293 19.79 14.64 -0.10
CA GLY A 293 21.18 14.63 0.37
C GLY A 293 22.20 14.34 -0.73
N ALA A 294 21.88 13.40 -1.63
CA ALA A 294 22.73 13.07 -2.75
C ALA A 294 22.85 14.21 -3.77
N LEU A 295 21.79 15.00 -3.99
CA LEU A 295 21.85 16.21 -4.80
C LEU A 295 22.76 17.27 -4.17
N GLN A 296 22.73 17.44 -2.85
CA GLN A 296 23.63 18.37 -2.15
C GLN A 296 25.10 17.92 -2.27
N VAL A 297 25.38 16.63 -2.06
CA VAL A 297 26.71 16.05 -2.28
C VAL A 297 27.15 16.24 -3.73
N ALA A 298 26.27 15.96 -4.69
CA ALA A 298 26.55 16.08 -6.12
C ALA A 298 26.88 17.50 -6.58
N GLN A 299 26.32 18.52 -5.92
CA GLN A 299 26.64 19.93 -6.22
C GLN A 299 28.04 20.33 -5.77
N ALA A 300 28.54 19.72 -4.69
CA ALA A 300 29.88 19.99 -4.15
C ALA A 300 30.95 19.02 -4.68
N ALA A 301 30.54 17.92 -5.32
CA ALA A 301 31.44 16.87 -5.78
C ALA A 301 32.30 17.32 -6.99
N PRO A 302 33.52 16.78 -7.14
CA PRO A 302 34.34 16.99 -8.32
C PRO A 302 33.66 16.50 -9.61
N GLN A 303 34.03 17.11 -10.74
CA GLN A 303 33.60 16.65 -12.07
C GLN A 303 33.98 15.18 -12.27
N GLY A 304 33.03 14.37 -12.72
CA GLY A 304 33.17 12.94 -12.98
C GLY A 304 32.84 12.04 -11.79
N ALA A 305 32.54 12.61 -10.61
CA ALA A 305 32.27 11.82 -9.41
C ALA A 305 31.09 10.86 -9.57
N ASN A 306 31.23 9.65 -9.02
CA ASN A 306 30.23 8.61 -8.97
C ASN A 306 29.57 8.56 -7.58
N ILE A 307 28.27 8.85 -7.55
CA ILE A 307 27.49 9.01 -6.32
C ILE A 307 26.34 8.01 -6.34
N LEU A 308 26.16 7.26 -5.26
CA LEU A 308 25.05 6.32 -5.08
C LEU A 308 24.24 6.70 -3.85
N CYS A 309 22.91 6.82 -3.98
CA CYS A 309 22.02 6.94 -2.83
C CYS A 309 21.00 5.79 -2.73
N MET A 310 20.60 5.47 -1.49
CA MET A 310 19.68 4.36 -1.21
C MET A 310 18.22 4.82 -1.26
N LEU A 311 17.38 4.23 -2.11
CA LEU A 311 15.92 4.48 -2.11
C LEU A 311 15.21 3.34 -1.36
N PRO A 312 14.81 3.51 -0.08
CA PRO A 312 14.54 2.36 0.78
C PRO A 312 13.22 1.62 0.51
N ASP A 313 12.20 2.28 -0.04
CA ASP A 313 10.88 1.70 -0.26
C ASP A 313 10.04 2.38 -1.36
N THR A 314 8.98 1.68 -1.77
CA THR A 314 7.96 2.16 -2.72
C THR A 314 7.08 3.29 -2.15
N GLY A 315 6.56 4.14 -3.04
CA GLY A 315 5.62 5.21 -2.71
C GLY A 315 4.20 4.72 -2.36
N GLU A 316 3.82 3.49 -2.72
CA GLU A 316 2.45 2.96 -2.54
C GLU A 316 1.95 2.96 -1.08
N ARG A 317 2.88 2.97 -0.12
CA ARG A 317 2.57 2.91 1.31
C ARG A 317 2.33 4.29 1.93
N TYR A 318 2.34 5.33 1.10
CA TYR A 318 2.28 6.72 1.52
C TYR A 318 1.04 7.46 1.00
N LEU A 319 0.09 6.74 0.38
CA LEU A 319 -1.13 7.31 -0.20
C LEU A 319 -1.98 8.10 0.81
N SER A 320 -1.96 7.73 2.10
CA SER A 320 -2.66 8.46 3.17
C SER A 320 -1.78 9.43 3.96
N THR A 321 -0.67 9.90 3.40
CA THR A 321 0.33 10.74 4.10
C THR A 321 0.60 12.05 3.36
N PRO A 322 1.31 13.03 3.96
CA PRO A 322 1.63 14.31 3.32
C PRO A 322 2.33 14.26 1.96
N LEU A 323 2.88 13.11 1.57
CA LEU A 323 3.38 12.92 0.20
C LEU A 323 2.28 13.02 -0.87
N PHE A 324 1.04 12.65 -0.51
CA PHE A 324 -0.13 12.55 -1.37
C PHE A 324 -1.27 13.53 -1.02
N ASP A 325 -1.13 14.35 0.03
CA ASP A 325 -2.21 15.25 0.50
C ASP A 325 -2.76 16.18 -0.59
N ASP A 326 -1.92 16.61 -1.54
CA ASP A 326 -2.31 17.51 -2.64
C ASP A 326 -2.77 16.78 -3.92
N ILE A 327 -2.91 15.44 -3.87
CA ILE A 327 -3.32 14.63 -5.03
C ILE A 327 -4.84 14.44 -5.01
N ALA A 328 -5.52 15.02 -6.01
CA ALA A 328 -6.97 14.89 -6.16
C ALA A 328 -7.37 13.44 -6.49
N VAL A 329 -8.49 13.01 -5.93
CA VAL A 329 -9.16 11.73 -6.28
C VAL A 329 -10.13 11.92 -7.45
N GLU A 330 -10.74 13.10 -7.53
CA GLU A 330 -11.66 13.48 -8.61
C GLU A 330 -10.93 14.22 -9.73
N MET A 331 -11.58 14.35 -10.89
CA MET A 331 -11.04 15.16 -11.97
C MET A 331 -10.86 16.62 -11.52
N THR A 332 -9.67 17.15 -11.75
CA THR A 332 -9.34 18.56 -11.63
C THR A 332 -10.09 19.40 -12.67
N GLU A 333 -10.10 20.73 -12.51
CA GLU A 333 -10.72 21.63 -13.49
C GLU A 333 -10.09 21.48 -14.89
N GLU A 334 -8.76 21.32 -14.95
CA GLU A 334 -8.03 21.07 -16.21
C GLU A 334 -8.45 19.75 -16.85
N GLU A 335 -8.64 18.68 -16.05
CA GLU A 335 -9.10 17.38 -16.54
C GLU A 335 -10.56 17.41 -16.98
N ILE A 336 -11.41 18.21 -16.33
CA ILE A 336 -12.79 18.46 -16.78
C ILE A 336 -12.78 19.22 -18.11
N GLU A 337 -11.91 20.21 -18.30
CA GLU A 337 -11.75 20.90 -19.57
C GLU A 337 -11.26 19.96 -20.67
N LEU A 338 -10.28 19.10 -20.37
CA LEU A 338 -9.82 18.04 -21.28
C LEU A 338 -10.98 17.08 -21.63
N SER A 339 -11.77 16.65 -20.66
CA SER A 339 -12.96 15.83 -20.90
C SER A 339 -13.93 16.54 -21.85
N ARG A 340 -14.17 17.84 -21.61
CA ARG A 340 -15.04 18.69 -22.44
C ARG A 340 -14.50 19.01 -23.83
N SER A 341 -13.22 18.78 -24.10
CA SER A 341 -12.61 19.00 -25.41
C SER A 341 -13.10 18.02 -26.48
N THR A 342 -13.81 16.95 -26.09
CA THR A 342 -14.42 15.97 -27.00
C THR A 342 -15.90 15.74 -26.68
N PRO A 343 -16.74 15.28 -27.64
CA PRO A 343 -18.19 15.32 -27.46
C PRO A 343 -18.79 14.17 -26.62
N GLY A 344 -18.15 13.01 -26.57
CA GLY A 344 -18.71 11.78 -25.99
C GLY A 344 -18.11 11.39 -24.64
N PHE A 345 -18.79 10.49 -23.92
CA PHE A 345 -18.30 9.84 -22.69
C PHE A 345 -17.94 10.81 -21.54
N ARG A 346 -18.71 11.91 -21.40
CA ARG A 346 -18.53 12.90 -20.33
C ARG A 346 -19.64 12.79 -19.28
N PHE A 347 -19.36 13.27 -18.07
CA PHE A 347 -20.35 13.29 -16.97
C PHE A 347 -21.45 14.34 -17.19
N ASP A 348 -21.17 15.40 -17.97
CA ASP A 348 -22.08 16.51 -18.24
C ASP A 348 -22.92 16.36 -19.51
N VAL A 349 -22.86 15.19 -20.15
CA VAL A 349 -23.75 14.83 -21.26
C VAL A 349 -24.64 13.67 -20.87
N THR A 350 -25.94 13.80 -21.12
CA THR A 350 -26.83 12.64 -21.13
C THR A 350 -26.37 11.73 -22.27
N PRO A 351 -26.09 10.44 -22.01
CA PRO A 351 -25.82 9.49 -23.08
C PRO A 351 -26.92 9.62 -24.13
N ALA A 352 -26.56 9.76 -25.41
CA ALA A 352 -27.54 9.65 -26.47
C ALA A 352 -28.28 8.32 -26.26
N ALA A 353 -29.61 8.32 -26.45
CA ALA A 353 -30.38 7.09 -26.43
C ALA A 353 -29.61 6.05 -27.27
N ALA A 354 -29.34 4.88 -26.67
CA ALA A 354 -28.67 3.81 -27.40
C ALA A 354 -29.35 3.69 -28.76
N PRO A 355 -28.59 3.61 -29.88
CA PRO A 355 -29.20 3.45 -31.19
C PRO A 355 -30.24 2.35 -31.07
N ALA A 356 -31.47 2.64 -31.55
CA ALA A 356 -32.55 1.68 -31.51
C ALA A 356 -31.98 0.33 -31.92
N PRO A 357 -32.15 -0.73 -31.11
CA PRO A 357 -31.52 -2.01 -31.39
C PRO A 357 -31.80 -2.33 -32.86
N VAL A 358 -30.74 -2.59 -33.61
CA VAL A 358 -30.91 -3.19 -34.94
C VAL A 358 -31.81 -4.39 -34.67
N GLU A 359 -33.02 -4.41 -35.24
CA GLU A 359 -33.91 -5.55 -35.10
C GLU A 359 -33.15 -6.76 -35.64
N THR A 360 -32.51 -7.49 -34.74
CA THR A 360 -32.06 -8.83 -35.06
C THR A 360 -33.36 -9.62 -35.20
N ALA A 361 -33.57 -10.14 -36.40
CA ALA A 361 -34.74 -10.94 -36.76
C ALA A 361 -34.84 -12.25 -35.97
N ASP A 362 -33.90 -12.52 -35.06
CA ASP A 362 -33.90 -13.69 -34.20
C ASP A 362 -35.00 -13.59 -33.14
N ALA A 363 -35.81 -14.64 -33.09
CA ALA A 363 -36.83 -14.81 -32.06
C ALA A 363 -36.17 -14.94 -30.68
N LEU A 364 -36.75 -14.30 -29.66
CA LEU A 364 -36.34 -14.53 -28.27
C LEU A 364 -36.58 -16.00 -27.90
N ASP A 365 -35.72 -16.55 -27.04
CA ASP A 365 -35.91 -17.90 -26.51
C ASP A 365 -37.24 -17.99 -25.73
N GLU A 366 -38.14 -18.86 -26.19
CA GLU A 366 -39.50 -18.98 -25.66
C GLU A 366 -39.51 -19.44 -24.19
N ALA A 367 -38.56 -20.30 -23.80
CA ALA A 367 -38.45 -20.80 -22.45
C ALA A 367 -37.97 -19.69 -21.49
N ALA A 368 -36.95 -18.92 -21.89
CA ALA A 368 -36.49 -17.76 -21.13
C ALA A 368 -37.59 -16.68 -21.04
N THR A 369 -38.35 -16.46 -22.10
CA THR A 369 -39.47 -15.50 -22.12
C THR A 369 -40.57 -15.92 -21.13
N SER A 370 -40.98 -17.19 -21.19
CA SER A 370 -42.00 -17.75 -20.30
C SER A 370 -41.55 -17.72 -18.84
N GLU A 371 -40.27 -17.95 -18.57
CA GLU A 371 -39.69 -17.89 -17.25
C GLU A 371 -39.68 -16.47 -16.68
N VAL A 372 -39.24 -15.46 -17.45
CA VAL A 372 -39.29 -14.06 -17.01
C VAL A 372 -40.73 -13.65 -16.69
N ASP A 373 -41.69 -14.06 -17.52
CA ASP A 373 -43.11 -13.81 -17.27
C ASP A 373 -43.62 -14.48 -15.99
N ALA A 374 -43.23 -15.73 -15.73
CA ALA A 374 -43.60 -16.44 -14.52
C ALA A 374 -43.03 -15.74 -13.27
N ILE A 375 -41.75 -15.37 -13.30
CA ILE A 375 -41.07 -14.66 -12.22
C ILE A 375 -41.75 -13.31 -11.93
N LEU A 376 -42.07 -12.54 -12.97
CA LEU A 376 -42.62 -11.18 -12.82
C LEU A 376 -44.11 -11.15 -12.46
N ARG A 377 -44.86 -12.24 -12.68
CA ARG A 377 -46.28 -12.35 -12.34
C ARG A 377 -46.55 -12.99 -10.98
N ASP A 378 -45.52 -13.43 -10.27
CA ASP A 378 -45.65 -14.06 -8.96
C ASP A 378 -46.15 -13.02 -7.91
N PRO A 379 -47.40 -13.15 -7.41
CA PRO A 379 -47.97 -12.19 -6.47
C PRO A 379 -47.33 -12.27 -5.07
N ASP A 380 -46.69 -13.40 -4.73
CA ASP A 380 -46.01 -13.59 -3.45
C ASP A 380 -44.62 -12.94 -3.44
N ARG A 381 -44.11 -12.56 -4.63
CA ARG A 381 -42.78 -11.96 -4.84
C ARG A 381 -42.88 -10.68 -5.67
N PRO A 382 -43.54 -9.62 -5.14
CA PRO A 382 -43.84 -8.42 -5.93
C PRO A 382 -42.61 -7.58 -6.28
N VAL A 383 -41.47 -7.77 -5.61
CA VAL A 383 -40.21 -7.06 -5.92
C VAL A 383 -39.19 -8.07 -6.43
N VAL A 384 -38.79 -7.94 -7.68
CA VAL A 384 -37.81 -8.81 -8.32
C VAL A 384 -36.64 -7.97 -8.82
N MET A 385 -35.43 -8.42 -8.53
CA MET A 385 -34.20 -7.86 -9.08
C MET A 385 -33.49 -8.93 -9.90
N PHE A 386 -33.33 -8.69 -11.19
CA PHE A 386 -32.37 -9.44 -11.99
C PHE A 386 -30.98 -8.83 -11.79
N ALA A 387 -29.99 -9.65 -11.51
CA ALA A 387 -28.66 -9.22 -11.12
C ALA A 387 -27.57 -10.19 -11.58
N TYR A 388 -26.32 -9.78 -11.36
CA TYR A 388 -25.18 -10.69 -11.31
C TYR A 388 -24.66 -10.81 -9.88
N GLU A 389 -24.08 -11.95 -9.52
CA GLU A 389 -23.48 -12.19 -8.20
C GLU A 389 -22.32 -11.21 -7.95
N TRP A 390 -21.47 -10.98 -8.95
CA TRP A 390 -20.28 -10.11 -8.86
C TRP A 390 -20.55 -8.62 -9.06
N CYS A 391 -21.80 -8.22 -9.32
CA CYS A 391 -22.15 -6.84 -9.67
C CYS A 391 -22.22 -5.92 -8.43
N GLU A 392 -21.29 -4.97 -8.33
CA GLU A 392 -21.22 -4.00 -7.21
C GLU A 392 -22.45 -3.10 -7.09
N PHE A 393 -23.05 -2.68 -8.21
CA PHE A 393 -24.31 -1.91 -8.20
C PHE A 393 -25.49 -2.76 -7.72
N CYS A 394 -25.50 -4.04 -8.06
CA CYS A 394 -26.48 -5.00 -7.57
C CYS A 394 -26.31 -5.17 -6.05
N ASN A 395 -25.07 -5.33 -5.57
CA ASN A 395 -24.77 -5.35 -4.14
C ASN A 395 -25.17 -4.05 -3.41
N ALA A 396 -25.01 -2.89 -4.03
CA ALA A 396 -25.49 -1.62 -3.48
C ALA A 396 -27.01 -1.63 -3.31
N VAL A 397 -27.77 -2.09 -4.32
CA VAL A 397 -29.23 -2.26 -4.21
C VAL A 397 -29.60 -3.29 -3.14
N ARG A 398 -28.92 -4.44 -3.06
CA ARG A 398 -29.15 -5.46 -2.01
C ARG A 398 -28.99 -4.86 -0.60
N LYS A 399 -27.94 -4.05 -0.38
CA LYS A 399 -27.71 -3.34 0.90
C LYS A 399 -28.81 -2.33 1.20
N VAL A 400 -29.18 -1.52 0.21
CA VAL A 400 -30.26 -0.53 0.35
C VAL A 400 -31.59 -1.23 0.65
N PHE A 401 -31.96 -2.27 -0.08
CA PHE A 401 -33.20 -3.02 0.19
C PHE A 401 -33.21 -3.64 1.58
N SER A 402 -32.09 -4.22 2.02
CA SER A 402 -31.97 -4.73 3.38
C SER A 402 -32.11 -3.64 4.45
N GLU A 403 -31.51 -2.46 4.23
CA GLU A 403 -31.53 -1.34 5.17
C GLU A 403 -32.92 -0.72 5.26
N TYR A 404 -33.61 -0.59 4.13
CA TYR A 404 -34.96 -0.03 4.03
C TYR A 404 -36.07 -1.06 4.30
N GLY A 405 -35.75 -2.30 4.69
CA GLY A 405 -36.75 -3.33 4.99
C GLY A 405 -37.60 -3.76 3.78
N ILE A 406 -37.05 -3.65 2.57
CA ILE A 406 -37.71 -4.03 1.32
C ILE A 406 -37.44 -5.52 1.07
N ALA A 407 -38.47 -6.35 1.17
CA ALA A 407 -38.40 -7.75 0.76
C ALA A 407 -38.32 -7.86 -0.77
N TYR A 408 -37.40 -8.66 -1.28
CA TYR A 408 -37.20 -8.84 -2.72
C TYR A 408 -36.70 -10.25 -3.05
N THR A 409 -36.86 -10.64 -4.32
CA THR A 409 -36.26 -11.83 -4.91
C THR A 409 -35.13 -11.42 -5.85
N SER A 410 -33.91 -11.91 -5.61
CA SER A 410 -32.78 -11.77 -6.54
C SER A 410 -32.75 -12.95 -7.50
N ILE A 411 -32.68 -12.69 -8.80
CA ILE A 411 -32.42 -13.68 -9.82
C ILE A 411 -31.03 -13.39 -10.39
N ASP A 412 -30.05 -14.17 -9.93
CA ASP A 412 -28.65 -13.97 -10.28
C ASP A 412 -28.32 -14.77 -11.54
N LEU A 413 -28.29 -14.07 -12.67
CA LEU A 413 -28.26 -14.64 -14.02
C LEU A 413 -26.93 -15.33 -14.36
N ASP A 414 -25.88 -15.05 -13.60
CA ASP A 414 -24.55 -15.64 -13.72
C ASP A 414 -24.31 -16.78 -12.71
N SER A 415 -25.28 -17.11 -11.86
CA SER A 415 -25.16 -18.23 -10.93
C SER A 415 -25.08 -19.57 -11.68
N VAL A 416 -24.51 -20.60 -11.05
CA VAL A 416 -24.30 -21.94 -11.65
C VAL A 416 -25.58 -22.51 -12.26
N ALA A 417 -26.75 -22.26 -11.63
CA ALA A 417 -28.04 -22.72 -12.12
C ALA A 417 -28.48 -22.05 -13.44
N TYR A 418 -28.06 -20.81 -13.68
CA TYR A 418 -28.42 -20.04 -14.88
C TYR A 418 -27.33 -20.08 -15.97
N GLN A 419 -26.14 -20.60 -15.68
CA GLN A 419 -25.11 -20.84 -16.71
C GLN A 419 -25.46 -22.03 -17.61
N GLN A 420 -26.22 -23.01 -17.12
CA GLN A 420 -26.59 -24.18 -17.91
C GLN A 420 -27.42 -23.79 -19.13
N GLY A 421 -26.95 -24.16 -20.32
CA GLY A 421 -27.63 -23.87 -21.59
C GLY A 421 -27.75 -22.38 -21.91
N ASP A 422 -26.83 -21.56 -21.38
CA ASP A 422 -26.80 -20.10 -21.54
C ASP A 422 -28.08 -19.39 -21.08
N ARG A 423 -28.81 -20.01 -20.15
CA ARG A 423 -30.13 -19.57 -19.70
C ARG A 423 -30.12 -18.14 -19.16
N GLY A 424 -29.09 -17.75 -18.40
CA GLY A 424 -28.89 -16.40 -17.90
C GLY A 424 -28.70 -15.36 -19.00
N ILE A 425 -27.94 -15.70 -20.05
CA ILE A 425 -27.73 -14.83 -21.21
C ILE A 425 -29.05 -14.64 -21.96
N LYS A 426 -29.80 -15.72 -22.18
CA LYS A 426 -31.12 -15.69 -22.85
C LYS A 426 -32.13 -14.85 -22.08
N ILE A 427 -32.19 -15.01 -20.75
CA ILE A 427 -33.02 -14.16 -19.89
C ILE A 427 -32.58 -12.69 -19.98
N PHE A 428 -31.27 -12.41 -19.96
CA PHE A 428 -30.78 -11.04 -20.10
C PHE A 428 -31.16 -10.43 -21.46
N GLU A 429 -31.19 -11.21 -22.55
CA GLU A 429 -31.69 -10.75 -23.85
C GLU A 429 -33.18 -10.42 -23.84
N VAL A 430 -34.01 -11.25 -23.21
CA VAL A 430 -35.44 -10.97 -23.00
C VAL A 430 -35.60 -9.65 -22.23
N LEU A 431 -34.85 -9.47 -21.15
CA LEU A 431 -34.87 -8.26 -20.33
C LEU A 431 -34.45 -7.02 -21.12
N LYS A 432 -33.33 -7.08 -21.86
CA LYS A 432 -32.86 -6.01 -22.75
C LYS A 432 -33.96 -5.57 -23.73
N ARG A 433 -34.64 -6.53 -24.37
CA ARG A 433 -35.69 -6.25 -25.35
C ARG A 433 -36.96 -5.69 -24.69
N ARG A 434 -37.29 -6.13 -23.47
CA ARG A 434 -38.46 -5.67 -22.71
C ARG A 434 -38.29 -4.27 -22.11
N THR A 435 -37.11 -3.97 -21.58
CA THR A 435 -36.88 -2.72 -20.83
C THR A 435 -36.13 -1.66 -21.62
N GLY A 436 -35.44 -2.04 -22.69
CA GLY A 436 -34.48 -1.19 -23.38
C GLY A 436 -33.19 -0.93 -22.59
N SER A 437 -33.04 -1.53 -21.40
CA SER A 437 -31.85 -1.38 -20.56
C SER A 437 -30.82 -2.47 -20.88
N PHE A 438 -29.57 -2.05 -21.07
CA PHE A 438 -28.43 -2.93 -21.38
C PHE A 438 -27.56 -3.23 -20.16
N THR A 439 -28.01 -2.86 -18.97
CA THR A 439 -27.27 -3.02 -17.72
C THR A 439 -28.09 -3.78 -16.67
N LEU A 440 -27.41 -4.28 -15.64
CA LEU A 440 -27.97 -4.82 -14.41
C LEU A 440 -27.51 -3.95 -13.22
N PRO A 441 -28.23 -3.92 -12.09
CA PRO A 441 -29.47 -4.66 -11.84
C PRO A 441 -30.64 -4.12 -12.68
N GLN A 442 -31.64 -4.97 -12.95
CA GLN A 442 -32.94 -4.53 -13.46
C GLN A 442 -34.02 -4.89 -12.44
N ILE A 443 -34.66 -3.86 -11.88
CA ILE A 443 -35.62 -3.99 -10.78
C ILE A 443 -37.04 -3.85 -11.33
N PHE A 444 -37.91 -4.73 -10.87
CA PHE A 444 -39.33 -4.77 -11.19
C PHE A 444 -40.16 -4.76 -9.91
N ILE A 445 -41.27 -4.01 -9.93
CA ILE A 445 -42.24 -3.95 -8.83
C ILE A 445 -43.63 -4.22 -9.41
N GLY A 446 -44.27 -5.31 -8.97
CA GLY A 446 -45.56 -5.76 -9.46
C GLY A 446 -45.53 -6.16 -10.94
N GLY A 447 -44.38 -6.63 -11.43
CA GLY A 447 -44.14 -6.96 -12.84
C GLY A 447 -43.77 -5.77 -13.73
N ASP A 448 -43.92 -4.54 -13.24
CA ASP A 448 -43.58 -3.34 -14.00
C ASP A 448 -42.12 -2.91 -13.76
N PHE A 449 -41.42 -2.46 -14.81
CA PHE A 449 -40.02 -2.03 -14.71
C PHE A 449 -39.88 -0.75 -13.88
N GLU A 450 -38.99 -0.77 -12.88
CA GLU A 450 -38.63 0.39 -12.06
C GLU A 450 -37.41 1.11 -12.62
N GLY A 451 -36.38 0.34 -13.00
CA GLY A 451 -35.12 0.88 -13.50
C GLY A 451 -33.91 0.07 -13.05
N GLY A 452 -32.72 0.66 -13.19
CA GLY A 452 -31.48 0.16 -12.62
C GLY A 452 -31.21 0.64 -11.20
N GLY A 453 -29.99 0.42 -10.70
CA GLY A 453 -29.65 0.71 -9.30
C GLY A 453 -29.81 2.17 -8.91
N THR A 454 -29.33 3.11 -9.74
CA THR A 454 -29.47 4.55 -9.46
C THR A 454 -30.91 5.04 -9.62
N ASP A 455 -31.67 4.49 -10.57
CA ASP A 455 -33.08 4.84 -10.76
C ASP A 455 -33.91 4.49 -9.52
N VAL A 456 -33.65 3.33 -8.92
CA VAL A 456 -34.25 2.91 -7.64
C VAL A 456 -33.88 3.88 -6.51
N PHE A 457 -32.64 4.37 -6.47
CA PHE A 457 -32.19 5.33 -5.45
C PHE A 457 -32.88 6.69 -5.60
N ASP A 458 -33.12 7.14 -6.83
CA ASP A 458 -33.86 8.37 -7.13
C ASP A 458 -35.35 8.22 -6.81
N SER A 459 -35.93 7.06 -7.13
CA SER A 459 -37.31 6.72 -6.76
C SER A 459 -37.51 6.61 -5.23
N LEU A 460 -36.51 6.15 -4.48
CA LEU A 460 -36.51 6.19 -3.01
C LEU A 460 -36.51 7.62 -2.50
N LYS A 461 -35.59 8.47 -2.98
CA LYS A 461 -35.46 9.87 -2.57
C LYS A 461 -36.71 10.70 -2.87
N SER A 462 -37.32 10.48 -4.03
CA SER A 462 -38.54 11.19 -4.45
C SER A 462 -39.82 10.66 -3.78
N GLY A 463 -39.76 9.54 -3.05
CA GLY A 463 -40.94 8.88 -2.47
C GLY A 463 -41.77 8.06 -3.48
N ARG A 464 -41.39 8.08 -4.78
CA ARG A 464 -42.07 7.30 -5.83
C ARG A 464 -42.04 5.80 -5.52
N LEU A 465 -40.91 5.27 -5.04
CA LEU A 465 -40.78 3.85 -4.72
C LEU A 465 -41.74 3.42 -3.61
N HIS A 466 -41.94 4.26 -2.59
CA HIS A 466 -42.85 3.98 -1.47
C HIS A 466 -44.28 3.78 -1.97
N THR A 467 -44.74 4.68 -2.83
CA THR A 467 -46.08 4.62 -3.42
C THR A 467 -46.26 3.34 -4.24
N ARG A 468 -45.24 2.98 -5.01
CA ARG A 468 -45.27 1.78 -5.88
C ARG A 468 -45.26 0.49 -5.06
N LEU A 469 -44.43 0.41 -4.02
CA LEU A 469 -44.40 -0.74 -3.11
C LEU A 469 -45.75 -0.92 -2.39
N GLN A 470 -46.34 0.15 -1.86
CA GLN A 470 -47.66 0.09 -1.20
C GLN A 470 -48.75 -0.46 -2.12
N LYS A 471 -48.77 -0.04 -3.39
CA LYS A 471 -49.74 -0.52 -4.38
C LYS A 471 -49.67 -2.03 -4.62
N HIS A 472 -48.47 -2.62 -4.51
CA HIS A 472 -48.21 -4.02 -4.81
C HIS A 472 -47.93 -4.87 -3.56
N GLY A 473 -48.31 -4.40 -2.37
CA GLY A 473 -48.18 -5.15 -1.12
C GLY A 473 -46.73 -5.26 -0.59
N GLY A 474 -45.81 -4.46 -1.11
CA GLY A 474 -44.42 -4.40 -0.64
C GLY A 474 -44.27 -3.60 0.65
N THR A 475 -43.27 -3.97 1.46
CA THR A 475 -42.93 -3.28 2.70
C THR A 475 -41.74 -2.35 2.52
N ILE A 476 -41.73 -1.26 3.27
CA ILE A 476 -40.59 -0.35 3.40
C ILE A 476 -40.61 0.23 4.81
N ASP A 477 -39.46 0.33 5.46
CA ASP A 477 -39.31 0.92 6.79
C ASP A 477 -39.30 2.45 6.67
N PRO A 478 -40.35 3.16 7.12
CA PRO A 478 -40.45 4.60 6.99
C PRO A 478 -39.50 5.36 7.94
N SER A 479 -38.85 4.67 8.88
CA SER A 479 -37.93 5.28 9.84
C SER A 479 -36.52 5.50 9.27
N VAL A 480 -36.18 4.82 8.17
CA VAL A 480 -34.87 4.87 7.53
C VAL A 480 -34.73 6.15 6.71
N LYS A 481 -33.71 6.95 7.02
CA LYS A 481 -33.43 8.25 6.37
C LYS A 481 -32.06 8.34 5.71
N THR A 482 -31.34 7.22 5.64
CA THR A 482 -29.99 7.16 5.07
C THR A 482 -29.99 7.48 3.59
N ASN A 483 -28.97 8.15 3.07
CA ASN A 483 -28.90 8.43 1.64
C ASN A 483 -28.49 7.15 0.88
N PRO A 484 -29.32 6.61 -0.04
CA PRO A 484 -29.02 5.33 -0.71
C PRO A 484 -27.73 5.38 -1.55
N TYR A 485 -27.31 6.57 -1.99
CA TYR A 485 -26.05 6.77 -2.72
C TYR A 485 -24.80 6.50 -1.87
N GLU A 486 -24.89 6.54 -0.53
CA GLU A 486 -23.78 6.18 0.36
C GLU A 486 -23.42 4.69 0.32
N ARG A 487 -24.24 3.87 -0.35
CA ARG A 487 -24.00 2.44 -0.54
C ARG A 487 -23.33 2.13 -1.88
N LEU A 488 -23.15 3.13 -2.75
CA LEU A 488 -22.35 2.96 -3.97
C LEU A 488 -20.87 2.73 -3.61
N PRO A 489 -20.11 2.10 -4.53
CA PRO A 489 -18.68 1.90 -4.32
C PRO A 489 -17.97 3.24 -4.12
N LYS A 490 -17.14 3.34 -3.07
CA LYS A 490 -16.45 4.59 -2.69
C LYS A 490 -15.39 5.05 -3.70
N TRP A 491 -15.04 4.22 -4.67
CA TRP A 491 -14.12 4.54 -5.76
C TRP A 491 -14.82 5.16 -6.98
N LEU A 492 -16.15 5.28 -6.95
CA LEU A 492 -16.90 5.90 -8.04
C LEU A 492 -16.75 7.42 -7.98
N HIS A 493 -16.34 8.02 -9.10
CA HIS A 493 -16.36 9.48 -9.26
C HIS A 493 -17.80 10.00 -9.02
N PRO A 494 -18.00 11.01 -8.17
CA PRO A 494 -19.30 11.64 -7.97
C PRO A 494 -19.86 12.14 -9.30
N ARG A 495 -21.17 11.96 -9.49
CA ARG A 495 -21.89 12.45 -10.67
C ARG A 495 -22.48 13.82 -10.41
#